data_AF-M3C421-F1
#
_entry.id   AF-M3C421-F1
#
_cell.length_a   1.000
_cell.length_b   1.000
_cell.length_c   1.000
_cell.angle_alpha   90.00
_cell.angle_beta   90.00
_cell.angle_gamma   90.00
#
_symmetry.space_group_name_H-M   'P 1'
#
loop_
_entity.id
_entity.type
_entity.pdbx_description
1 polymer ?
#
loop_
_entity_poly.entity_id
_entity_poly.type
_entity_poly.pdbx_seq_one_letter_code
_entity_poly.pdbx_strand_id
1 'polypeptide(L)' 'MSQNVTIPAKELRSGDMMNLFGQLIRVVATADTPGQPGILTVYRSGAEFTIPAEQRVTVRRADNAS' A
#
# COMPACT_ATOMS: atom_id res chain seq x y z
N MET A 1 8.15 -11.47 -13.06
CA MET A 1 8.38 -12.11 -11.74
C MET A 1 7.72 -11.24 -10.68
N SER A 2 7.33 -11.76 -9.50
CA SER A 2 6.89 -10.89 -8.40
C SER A 2 8.02 -10.77 -7.36
N GLN A 3 8.39 -9.54 -7.05
CA GLN A 3 9.47 -9.22 -6.11
C GLN A 3 8.93 -8.57 -4.84
N ASN A 4 9.60 -8.84 -3.72
CA ASN A 4 9.34 -8.14 -2.45
C ASN A 4 10.18 -6.88 -2.43
N VAL A 5 9.53 -5.72 -2.31
CA VAL A 5 10.19 -4.41 -2.27
C VAL A 5 9.69 -3.62 -1.06
N THR A 6 10.60 -2.89 -0.42
CA THR A 6 10.27 -2.03 0.71
C THR A 6 10.22 -0.58 0.25
N ILE A 7 9.01 -0.02 0.23
CA ILE A 7 8.71 1.31 -0.31
C ILE A 7 8.01 2.18 0.74
N PRO A 8 8.08 3.51 0.66
CA PRO A 8 7.16 4.39 1.38
C PRO A 8 5.69 4.06 1.04
N ALA A 9 4.78 4.18 2.01
CA ALA A 9 3.36 3.88 1.81
C ALA A 9 2.70 4.75 0.73
N LYS A 10 3.16 6.00 0.55
CA LYS A 10 2.72 6.88 -0.55
C LYS A 10 3.00 6.34 -1.95
N GLU A 11 3.91 5.37 -2.09
CA GLU A 11 4.24 4.74 -3.38
C GLU A 11 3.45 3.45 -3.63
N LEU A 12 2.50 3.11 -2.75
CA LEU A 12 1.57 2.01 -2.93
C LEU A 12 0.71 2.23 -4.17
N ARG A 13 0.50 1.15 -4.92
CA ARG A 13 -0.27 1.12 -6.15
C ARG A 13 -1.39 0.10 -6.03
N SER A 14 -2.45 0.31 -6.82
CA SER A 14 -3.50 -0.71 -6.97
C SER A 14 -2.89 -2.03 -7.44
N GLY A 15 -3.28 -3.12 -6.78
CA GLY A 15 -2.78 -4.47 -7.05
C GLY A 15 -1.54 -4.86 -6.25
N ASP A 16 -0.88 -3.94 -5.54
CA ASP A 16 0.21 -4.30 -4.63
C ASP A 16 -0.31 -5.25 -3.53
N MET A 17 0.47 -6.30 -3.25
CA MET A 17 0.21 -7.19 -2.12
C MET A 17 1.07 -6.74 -0.95
N MET A 18 0.51 -5.96 -0.04
CA MET A 18 1.23 -5.40 1.11
C MET A 18 1.19 -6.35 2.31
N ASN A 19 2.31 -6.53 3.00
CA ASN A 19 2.33 -7.21 4.29
C ASN A 19 2.06 -6.19 5.40
N LEU A 20 0.93 -6.33 6.08
CA LEU A 20 0.54 -5.51 7.22
C LEU A 20 0.27 -6.43 8.42
N PHE A 21 1.07 -6.29 9.49
CA PHE A 21 0.95 -7.10 10.70
C PHE A 21 0.96 -8.63 10.45
N GLY A 22 1.74 -9.10 9.47
CA GLY A 22 1.82 -10.51 9.09
C GLY A 22 0.71 -10.98 8.17
N GLN A 23 -0.23 -10.10 7.78
CA GLN A 23 -1.28 -10.41 6.80
C GLN A 23 -0.94 -9.80 5.44
N LEU A 24 -1.02 -10.61 4.40
CA LEU A 24 -0.88 -10.14 3.02
C LEU A 24 -2.21 -9.60 2.53
N ILE A 25 -2.29 -8.29 2.30
CA ILE A 25 -3.49 -7.60 1.83
C ILE A 25 -3.29 -7.06 0.43
N ARG A 26 -4.35 -7.10 -0.38
CA ARG A 26 -4.35 -6.49 -1.71
C ARG A 26 -4.79 -5.04 -1.61
N VAL A 27 -3.92 -4.13 -2.03
CA VAL A 27 -4.26 -2.71 -2.17
C VAL A 27 -5.19 -2.55 -3.37
N VAL A 28 -6.34 -1.93 -3.16
CA VAL A 28 -7.32 -1.59 -4.20
C VAL A 28 -7.08 -0.17 -4.70
N ALA A 29 -6.91 0.76 -3.77
CA ALA A 29 -6.64 2.16 -4.05
C ALA A 29 -5.94 2.82 -2.86
N THR A 30 -5.41 4.01 -3.07
CA THR A 30 -4.83 4.87 -2.03
C THR A 30 -5.29 6.31 -2.26
N ALA A 31 -5.43 7.06 -1.17
CA ALA A 31 -5.79 8.48 -1.22
C ALA A 31 -5.18 9.22 -0.03
N ASP A 32 -4.88 10.51 -0.20
CA ASP A 32 -4.55 11.38 0.92
C ASP A 32 -5.75 11.48 1.87
N THR A 33 -5.48 11.43 3.16
CA THR A 33 -6.54 11.49 4.18
C THR A 33 -6.99 12.93 4.36
N PRO A 34 -8.28 13.26 4.15
CA PRO A 34 -8.78 14.63 4.26
C PRO A 34 -8.49 15.22 5.65
N GLY A 35 -7.91 16.43 5.68
CA GLY A 35 -7.58 17.12 6.93
C GLY A 35 -6.38 16.54 7.69
N GLN A 36 -5.69 15.52 7.16
CA GLN A 36 -4.52 14.92 7.79
C GLN A 36 -3.34 14.82 6.81
N PRO A 37 -2.57 15.92 6.63
CA PRO A 37 -1.38 15.91 5.79
C PRO A 37 -0.39 14.83 6.22
N GLY A 38 0.13 14.07 5.26
CA GLY A 38 1.09 12.99 5.52
C GLY A 38 0.47 11.69 6.04
N ILE A 39 -0.86 11.58 6.07
CA ILE A 39 -1.57 10.32 6.34
C ILE A 39 -2.25 9.85 5.06
N LEU A 40 -2.02 8.59 4.71
CA LEU A 40 -2.59 7.92 3.54
C LEU A 40 -3.71 6.98 3.98
N THR A 41 -4.86 7.08 3.33
CA THR A 41 -5.94 6.08 3.41
C THR A 41 -5.68 5.01 2.37
N VAL A 42 -5.60 3.75 2.82
CA VAL A 42 -5.39 2.58 1.96
C VAL A 42 -6.67 1.77 1.93
N TYR A 43 -7.23 1.59 0.73
CA TYR A 43 -8.42 0.79 0.50
C TYR A 43 -8.00 -0.64 0.17
N ARG A 44 -8.62 -1.61 0.83
CA ARG A 44 -8.52 -3.04 0.52
C ARG A 44 -9.91 -3.62 0.31
N SER A 45 -10.00 -4.87 -0.11
CA SER A 45 -11.30 -5.53 -0.31
C SER A 45 -12.14 -5.50 0.97
N GLY A 46 -13.22 -4.72 0.96
CA GLY A 46 -14.19 -4.62 2.06
C GLY A 46 -13.74 -3.85 3.30
N ALA A 47 -12.60 -3.15 3.26
CA ALA A 47 -12.14 -2.35 4.40
C ALA A 47 -11.17 -1.25 3.96
N GLU A 48 -10.94 -0.29 4.83
CA GLU A 48 -9.92 0.74 4.70
C GLU A 48 -9.17 0.90 6.02
N PHE A 49 -7.96 1.44 5.94
CA PHE A 49 -7.18 1.84 7.11
C PHE A 49 -6.28 3.00 6.74
N THR A 50 -5.81 3.73 7.75
CA THR A 50 -4.86 4.82 7.58
C THR A 50 -3.46 4.38 7.97
N ILE A 51 -2.47 4.96 7.30
CA ILE A 51 -1.05 4.73 7.55
C ILE A 51 -0.27 6.02 7.25
N PRO A 52 0.81 6.34 7.98
CA PRO A 52 1.67 7.46 7.61
C PRO A 52 2.25 7.28 6.19
N ALA A 53 2.18 8.32 5.38
CA ALA A 53 2.61 8.32 3.98
C ALA A 53 4.09 7.92 3.82
N GLU A 54 4.94 8.31 4.77
CA GLU A 54 6.37 7.98 4.79
C GLU A 54 6.70 6.65 5.48
N GLN A 55 5.72 5.96 6.08
CA GLN A 55 5.95 4.67 6.69
C GLN A 55 6.40 3.67 5.62
N ARG A 56 7.51 2.96 5.88
CA ARG A 56 8.01 1.94 4.95
C ARG A 56 7.22 0.66 5.13
N VAL A 57 6.73 0.14 4.00
CA VAL A 57 5.94 -1.09 3.92
C VAL A 57 6.59 -2.04 2.92
N THR A 58 6.54 -3.33 3.22
CA THR A 58 6.98 -4.36 2.29
C THR A 58 5.81 -4.80 1.44
N VAL A 59 5.96 -4.68 0.12
CA VAL A 59 4.97 -5.13 -0.85
C VAL A 59 5.55 -6.18 -1.77
N ARG A 60 4.72 -7.14 -2.15
CA ARG A 60 4.97 -8.04 -3.25
C ARG A 60 4.29 -7.45 -4.49
N ARG A 61 5.10 -6.96 -5.41
CA ARG A 61 4.65 -6.33 -6.67
C ARG A 61 4.98 -7.26 -7.83
N ALA A 62 4.03 -7.44 -8.74
CA ALA A 62 4.33 -8.06 -10.02
C ALA A 62 5.06 -7.02 -10.88
N ASP A 63 6.25 -7.35 -11.36
CA ASP A 63 6.88 -6.54 -12.39
C ASP A 63 6.05 -6.68 -13.66
N ASN A 64 5.12 -5.75 -13.89
CA ASN A 64 4.65 -5.48 -15.24
C ASN A 64 5.80 -4.76 -15.95
N ALA A 65 6.80 -5.55 -16.33
CA ALA A 65 7.62 -5.21 -17.48
C ALA A 65 6.75 -5.53 -18.70
N SER A 66 6.17 -4.50 -19.29
CA SER A 66 5.52 -4.53 -20.60
C SER A 66 5.86 -3.24 -21.30
#